data_AF-A0A9X2BNU9-F1
#
_entry.id   AF-A0A9X2BNU9-F1
#
_cell.length_a   1.000
_cell.length_b   1.000
_cell.length_c   1.000
_cell.angle_alpha   90.00
_cell.angle_beta   90.00
_cell.angle_gamma   90.00
#
_symmetry.space_group_name_H-M   'P 1'
#
loop_
_entity.id
_entity.type
_entity.pdbx_description
1 polymer ?
#
loop_
_entity_poly.entity_id
_entity_poly.type
_entity_poly.pdbx_seq_one_letter_code
_entity_poly.pdbx_strand_id
1 'polypeptide(L)' 'MERQELNRLAQRYGLRHARVLHQSVVLDRLLNKYSKVTFSDYRRKKPIA' A
#
# COMPACT_ATOMS: atom_id res chain seq x y z
N MET A 1 1.81 11.20 -1.60
CA MET A 1 1.91 11.22 -3.07
C MET A 1 0.93 10.22 -3.66
N GLU A 2 1.19 8.91 -3.64
CA GLU A 2 0.36 7.93 -4.37
C GLU A 2 -1.11 7.81 -3.90
N ARG A 3 -1.39 7.98 -2.61
CA ARG A 3 -2.77 8.03 -2.08
C ARG A 3 -3.61 9.18 -2.65
N GLN A 4 -2.99 10.34 -2.87
CA GLN A 4 -3.68 11.51 -3.41
C GLN A 4 -4.00 11.31 -4.89
N GLU A 5 -3.13 10.61 -5.61
CA GLU A 5 -3.33 10.30 -7.02
C GLU A 5 -4.44 9.27 -7.23
N LEU A 6 -4.51 8.25 -6.37
CA LEU A 6 -5.62 7.30 -6.35
C LEU A 6 -6.97 8.00 -6.11
N ASN A 7 -7.02 8.93 -5.15
CA ASN A 7 -8.22 9.72 -4.88
C ASN A 7 -8.64 10.59 -6.08
N ARG A 8 -7.67 11.21 -6.78
CA ARG A 8 -7.97 11.97 -8.01
C ARG A 8 -8.51 11.08 -9.12
N LEU A 9 -7.94 9.89 -9.31
CA LEU A 9 -8.41 8.94 -10.32
C LEU A 9 -9.81 8.40 -9.99
N ALA A 10 -10.08 8.12 -8.72
CA ALA A 10 -11.39 7.70 -8.24
C ALA A 10 -12.46 8.78 -8.46
N GLN A 11 -12.15 10.05 -8.18
CA GLN A 11 -13.05 11.16 -8.47
C GLN A 11 -13.29 11.36 -9.97
N ARG A 12 -12.27 11.13 -10.81
CA ARG A 12 -12.35 11.39 -12.26
C ARG A 12 -13.01 10.27 -13.06
N TYR A 13 -12.82 9.02 -12.65
CA TYR A 13 -13.23 7.83 -13.43
C TYR A 13 -14.15 6.87 -12.68
N GLY A 14 -14.32 7.05 -11.36
CA GLY A 14 -15.05 6.12 -10.50
C GLY A 14 -14.19 4.96 -9.99
N LEU A 15 -14.55 4.43 -8.82
CA LEU A 15 -13.77 3.42 -8.09
C LEU A 15 -13.57 2.09 -8.83
N ARG A 16 -14.47 1.76 -9.76
CA ARG A 16 -14.43 0.51 -10.54
C ARG A 16 -13.60 0.61 -11.83
N HIS A 17 -13.02 1.78 -12.12
CA HIS A 17 -12.26 1.96 -13.33
C HIS A 17 -10.91 1.24 -13.25
N ALA A 18 -10.51 0.54 -14.32
CA ALA A 18 -9.32 -0.31 -14.35
C ALA A 18 -8.03 0.40 -13.90
N ARG A 19 -7.86 1.68 -14.26
CA ARG A 19 -6.73 2.51 -13.79
C ARG A 19 -6.74 2.74 -12.28
N VAL A 20 -7.91 2.95 -11.66
CA VAL A 20 -8.04 3.12 -10.21
C VAL A 20 -7.71 1.80 -9.50
N LEU A 21 -8.24 0.68 -10.00
CA LEU A 21 -7.98 -0.65 -9.44
C LEU A 21 -6.49 -1.02 -9.52
N HIS A 22 -5.86 -0.80 -10.67
CA HIS A 22 -4.42 -1.04 -10.84
C HIS A 22 -3.59 -0.24 -9.84
N GLN A 23 -3.92 1.04 -9.67
CA GLN A 23 -3.18 1.93 -8.78
C GLN A 23 -3.41 1.58 -7.29
N SER A 24 -4.60 1.08 -6.92
CA SER A 24 -4.84 0.51 -5.59
C SER A 24 -3.95 -0.70 -5.31
N VAL A 25 -3.82 -1.62 -6.27
CA VAL A 25 -2.99 -2.83 -6.13
C VAL A 25 -1.51 -2.48 -5.94
N VAL A 26 -1.00 -1.47 -6.67
CA VAL A 26 0.36 -0.97 -6.49
C VAL A 26 0.55 -0.40 -5.09
N LEU A 27 -0.41 0.41 -4.62
CA LEU A 27 -0.39 1.02 -3.30
C LEU A 27 -0.40 -0.03 -2.17
N ASP A 28 -1.25 -1.04 -2.30
CA ASP A 28 -1.36 -2.15 -1.35
C ASP A 28 -0.07 -2.98 -1.31
N ARG A 29 0.58 -3.20 -2.47
CA ARG A 29 1.87 -3.87 -2.52
C ARG A 29 2.95 -3.06 -1.80
N LEU A 30 2.95 -1.73 -1.97
CA LEU A 30 3.91 -0.84 -1.32
C LEU A 30 3.72 -0.86 0.21
N LEU A 31 2.48 -0.77 0.67
CA LEU A 31 2.12 -0.86 2.09
C LEU A 31 2.52 -2.21 2.69
N ASN A 32 2.22 -3.30 2.00
CA ASN A 32 2.59 -4.64 2.45
C ASN A 32 4.10 -4.84 2.51
N LYS A 33 4.87 -4.26 1.58
CA LYS A 33 6.33 -4.30 1.62
C LYS A 33 6.86 -3.56 2.84
N TYR A 34 6.35 -2.37 3.12
CA TYR A 34 6.75 -1.59 4.30
C TYR A 34 6.41 -2.30 5.61
N SER A 35 5.19 -2.87 5.70
CA SER A 35 4.72 -3.64 6.86
C SER A 35 5.57 -4.90 7.10
N LYS A 36 5.96 -5.63 6.04
CA LYS A 36 6.85 -6.80 6.17
C LYS A 36 8.24 -6.41 6.67
N VAL A 37 8.82 -5.32 6.18
CA VAL A 37 10.14 -4.83 6.62
C VAL A 37 10.08 -4.46 8.10
N THR A 38 9.13 -3.60 8.49
CA THR A 38 8.96 -3.18 9.90
C THR A 38 8.67 -4.35 10.84
N PHE A 39 7.84 -5.32 10.45
CA PHE A 39 7.56 -6.50 11.27
C PHE A 39 8.76 -7.43 11.40
N SER A 40 9.55 -7.59 10.34
CA SER A 40 10.78 -8.40 10.36
C SER A 40 11.84 -7.77 11.26
N ASP A 41 12.00 -6.44 11.19
CA ASP A 41 12.90 -5.70 12.05
C ASP A 41 12.45 -5.73 13.51
N TYR A 42 11.14 -5.69 13.77
CA TYR A 42 10.58 -5.85 15.10
C TYR A 42 10.81 -7.26 15.67
N ARG A 43 10.64 -8.32 14.86
CA ARG A 43 10.93 -9.70 15.29
C ARG A 43 12.42 -9.93 15.56
N ARG A 44 13.31 -9.35 14.76
CA ARG A 44 14.77 -9.45 14.99
C ARG A 44 15.22 -8.76 16.27
N LYS A 45 14.48 -7.75 16.74
CA LYS A 45 14.76 -7.02 17.99
C LYS A 45 14.14 -7.65 19.23
N LYS A 46 13.32 -8.69 19.11
CA LYS A 46 12.85 -9.44 20.27
C LYS A 46 13.96 -10.40 20.72
N PRO A 47 14.49 -10.27 21.96
CA PRO A 47 15.29 -11.33 22.52
C PRO A 47 14.40 -12.58 22.60
N ILE A 48 14.94 -13.72 22.19
CA ILE A 48 14.33 -15.01 22.50
C ILE A 48 14.44 -15.12 24.03
N ALA A 49 13.29 -15.02 24.70
CA ALA A 49 13.17 -15.23 26.14
C ALA A 49 13.20 -16.73 26.46
#